data_AF-A0A8C0BHT2-F1
#
_entry.id   AF-A0A8C0BHT2-F1
#
_cell.length_a   1.000
_cell.length_b   1.000
_cell.length_c   1.000
_cell.angle_alpha   90.00
_cell.angle_beta   90.00
_cell.angle_gamma   90.00
#
_symmetry.space_group_name_H-M   'P 1'
#
loop_
_entity.id
_entity.type
_entity.pdbx_description
1 polymer ?
#
loop_
_entity_poly.entity_id
_entity_poly.type
_entity_poly.pdbx_seq_one_letter_code
_entity_poly.pdbx_strand_id
1 'polypeptide(L)'
;LGGVPRGCKCPGLGRCPCGCPGLRGVPRAVTAQVQGGCPLWVPGLRGSPWRQRGPPRPRWYPDEEGPKHWSPSRYEHVMKLRQAALESARANWADYLLFLDADNVLINPDTLGLLMAENKTVVAPMLDSRAAYSNFWCGMTAQGYYRRTPAYLPIRKRERRGCFAVPMVHSTFLVDLRKEASRALAFYPPHPDYTWAFDDIIVFAFSCRQAEVQMFVCNREVYGFLPVPLRSHSTLRDEAESFLHVQLEIMVKHPPAEPSPHVWVPPKVPDKMGFDEVFMINLQRRADRRERMLRTLYEQEIACKLVEAVDGKAMNSSEVEALGIRMLPGYKDPYHGRPLTKGELGCFLSHYRVWQEIVARGLEKSVVFEDDLRFEIFFKRRLMNLMHDLEAAGLTWDLIYIGRKRMQVERPEKSVPRVRNLVEADYSYWTLGYVLSLRGARKLLAAEPLGKMLPVDEFLPVMFDKHPLADYTKHFTKRDLVAFSAEPLLVFPTHYTGEEGYVSDTETSVVWDDEATLTDWDRAKSQKMKEQQELRREAQNSDVLQSPLDSTARDEL
;
A
#
# COMPACT_ATOMS: atom_id res chain seq x y z
N LEU A 1 61.46 -7.65 2.87
CA LEU A 1 61.75 -8.14 4.23
C LEU A 1 60.41 -8.55 4.84
N GLY A 2 59.89 -9.76 4.56
CA GLY A 2 60.10 -10.98 5.36
C GLY A 2 59.30 -10.89 6.69
N GLY A 3 58.34 -11.73 7.05
CA GLY A 3 57.90 -13.01 6.51
C GLY A 3 56.64 -13.53 7.24
N VAL A 4 56.17 -14.67 6.74
CA VAL A 4 55.06 -15.52 7.22
C VAL A 4 55.38 -16.15 8.59
N PRO A 5 54.36 -16.56 9.35
CA PRO A 5 54.43 -17.91 9.92
C PRO A 5 53.19 -18.78 9.63
N ARG A 6 53.50 -20.04 9.32
CA ARG A 6 52.60 -21.16 9.08
C ARG A 6 52.14 -21.78 10.41
N GLY A 7 50.87 -22.18 10.46
CA GLY A 7 50.32 -23.46 10.93
C GLY A 7 50.71 -24.05 12.30
N CYS A 8 49.68 -24.40 13.09
CA CYS A 8 49.55 -25.67 13.85
C CYS A 8 48.07 -25.86 14.24
N LYS A 9 47.39 -26.88 13.72
CA LYS A 9 47.21 -28.26 14.24
C LYS A 9 46.03 -28.38 15.23
N CYS A 10 45.05 -29.20 14.82
CA CYS A 10 43.95 -29.73 15.62
C CYS A 10 44.43 -30.46 16.91
N PRO A 11 43.58 -30.46 17.93
CA PRO A 11 43.14 -31.67 18.63
C PRO A 11 41.61 -31.74 18.56
N GLY A 12 40.90 -32.85 18.63
CA GLY A 12 41.19 -34.24 18.91
C GLY A 12 39.83 -34.94 18.94
N LEU A 13 39.74 -36.11 18.30
CA LEU A 13 38.57 -36.99 18.35
C LEU A 13 38.32 -37.44 19.79
N GLY A 14 37.27 -36.92 20.41
CA GLY A 14 36.68 -37.46 21.63
C GLY A 14 35.36 -38.15 21.29
N ARG A 15 35.36 -39.49 21.22
CA ARG A 15 34.13 -40.27 21.35
C ARG A 15 33.73 -40.24 22.83
N CYS A 16 32.48 -39.90 23.12
CA CYS A 16 31.77 -40.52 24.26
C CYS A 16 30.27 -40.64 23.91
N PRO A 17 29.60 -41.73 24.36
CA PRO A 17 28.31 -42.16 23.86
C PRO A 17 27.17 -41.70 24.77
N CYS A 18 26.12 -41.18 24.18
CA CYS A 18 24.81 -41.16 24.82
C CYS A 18 23.76 -41.40 23.73
N GLY A 19 23.26 -42.64 23.68
CA GLY A 19 22.03 -42.94 22.99
C GLY A 19 20.88 -42.27 23.72
N CYS A 20 20.05 -41.55 22.96
CA CYS A 20 18.66 -41.29 23.32
C CYS A 20 17.82 -41.34 22.03
N PRO A 21 16.56 -41.76 22.15
CA PRO A 21 15.83 -42.50 21.12
C PRO A 21 15.14 -41.59 20.10
N GLY A 22 14.71 -42.20 19.00
CA GLY A 22 14.24 -41.52 17.80
C GLY A 22 13.19 -40.44 18.02
N LEU A 23 13.47 -39.26 17.48
CA LEU A 23 12.46 -38.26 17.13
C LEU A 23 11.69 -38.73 15.89
N ARG A 24 10.74 -39.65 16.10
CA ARG A 24 9.53 -39.70 15.28
C ARG A 24 8.61 -38.62 15.83
N GLY A 25 8.38 -37.55 15.06
CA GLY A 25 7.42 -36.52 15.48
C GLY A 25 7.60 -35.13 14.92
N VAL A 26 8.39 -34.91 13.86
CA VAL A 26 8.37 -33.63 13.13
C VAL A 26 7.29 -33.74 12.04
N PRO A 27 6.20 -32.94 12.11
CA PRO A 27 5.18 -32.93 11.07
C PRO A 27 5.81 -32.55 9.73
N ARG A 28 5.51 -33.31 8.68
CA ARG A 28 6.02 -33.04 7.33
C ARG A 28 5.03 -32.13 6.60
N ALA A 29 5.38 -30.86 6.45
CA ALA A 29 4.65 -29.92 5.60
C ALA A 29 5.29 -29.86 4.21
N VAL A 30 4.47 -29.91 3.16
CA VAL A 30 4.88 -29.67 1.78
C VAL A 30 4.16 -28.42 1.27
N THR A 31 4.93 -27.43 0.83
CA THR A 31 4.40 -26.21 0.19
C THR A 31 4.26 -26.45 -1.31
N ALA A 32 3.07 -26.27 -1.87
CA ALA A 32 2.83 -26.32 -3.30
C ALA A 32 2.51 -24.91 -3.83
N GLN A 33 3.46 -24.29 -4.55
CA GLN A 33 3.20 -23.07 -5.34
C GLN A 33 2.55 -23.45 -6.67
N VAL A 34 1.42 -22.80 -7.01
CA VAL A 34 0.70 -23.04 -8.27
C VAL A 34 1.07 -21.96 -9.31
N GLN A 35 1.84 -22.40 -10.31
CA GLN A 35 2.23 -21.80 -11.60
C GLN A 35 3.26 -20.65 -11.69
N GLY A 36 4.09 -20.74 -12.74
CA GLY A 36 4.76 -19.58 -13.35
C GLY A 36 6.28 -19.42 -13.20
N GLY A 37 7.02 -20.27 -12.50
CA GLY A 37 8.47 -20.07 -12.35
C GLY A 37 9.14 -21.13 -11.49
N CYS A 38 10.45 -21.27 -11.61
CA CYS A 38 11.29 -22.29 -10.98
C CYS A 38 11.02 -22.49 -9.46
N PRO A 39 10.66 -23.68 -8.96
CA PRO A 39 10.76 -23.99 -7.54
C PRO A 39 12.22 -24.09 -7.12
N LEU A 40 12.61 -23.27 -6.14
CA LEU A 40 13.87 -23.37 -5.41
C LEU A 40 13.81 -24.54 -4.42
N TRP A 41 14.93 -25.24 -4.38
CA TRP A 41 15.09 -26.56 -3.81
C TRP A 41 15.41 -26.53 -2.32
N VAL A 42 14.79 -27.44 -1.56
CA VAL A 42 15.35 -27.96 -0.30
C VAL A 42 16.51 -28.90 -0.65
N PRO A 43 17.75 -28.67 -0.18
CA PRO A 43 18.88 -29.51 -0.52
C PRO A 43 18.76 -30.88 0.17
N GLY A 44 18.27 -31.89 -0.56
CA GLY A 44 18.14 -33.26 -0.07
C GLY A 44 17.46 -34.26 -1.01
N LEU A 45 16.68 -33.80 -1.99
CA LEU A 45 15.90 -34.69 -2.87
C LEU A 45 16.51 -34.86 -4.28
N ARG A 46 17.81 -35.16 -4.43
CA ARG A 46 18.34 -35.52 -5.78
C ARG A 46 17.55 -36.74 -6.31
N GLY A 47 16.54 -36.52 -7.15
CA GLY A 47 15.70 -37.58 -7.73
C GLY A 47 14.18 -37.37 -7.74
N SER A 48 13.65 -36.15 -7.58
CA SER A 48 12.21 -35.91 -7.73
C SER A 48 11.74 -36.00 -9.20
N PRO A 49 10.80 -36.90 -9.59
CA PRO A 49 10.34 -37.08 -10.98
C PRO A 49 9.59 -35.89 -11.59
N TRP A 50 9.28 -34.88 -10.78
CA TRP A 50 8.36 -33.77 -11.06
C TRP A 50 8.73 -32.87 -12.24
N ARG A 51 9.97 -32.93 -12.75
CA ARG A 51 10.43 -32.02 -13.82
C ARG A 51 10.50 -32.60 -15.23
N GLN A 52 10.38 -33.92 -15.45
CA GLN A 52 10.85 -34.47 -16.74
C GLN A 52 9.82 -35.01 -17.74
N ARG A 53 8.51 -35.12 -17.46
CA ARG A 53 7.58 -35.76 -18.44
C ARG A 53 6.14 -35.23 -18.44
N GLY A 54 5.94 -33.91 -18.41
CA GLY A 54 4.63 -33.31 -18.65
C GLY A 54 4.54 -32.71 -20.07
N PRO A 55 3.33 -32.65 -20.70
CA PRO A 55 3.13 -31.89 -21.92
C PRO A 55 3.58 -30.42 -21.72
N PRO A 56 3.94 -29.70 -22.79
CA PRO A 56 4.36 -28.30 -22.69
C PRO A 56 3.29 -27.50 -21.94
N ARG A 57 3.72 -26.77 -20.90
CA ARG A 57 2.81 -25.92 -20.12
C ARG A 57 2.17 -24.90 -21.06
N PRO A 58 0.83 -24.77 -21.07
CA PRO A 58 0.17 -23.79 -21.92
C PRO A 58 0.69 -22.39 -21.55
N ARG A 59 1.12 -21.64 -22.57
CA ARG A 59 1.49 -20.22 -22.41
C ARG A 59 0.28 -19.29 -22.54
N TRP A 60 -0.79 -19.81 -23.16
CA TRP A 60 -2.10 -19.19 -23.34
C TRP A 60 -3.14 -20.29 -23.54
N TYR A 61 -4.42 -19.96 -23.39
CA TYR A 61 -5.55 -20.82 -23.72
C TYR A 61 -6.33 -20.29 -24.93
N PRO A 62 -6.93 -21.14 -25.79
CA PRO A 62 -7.64 -20.67 -26.99
C PRO A 62 -8.87 -19.79 -26.71
N ASP A 63 -9.45 -19.93 -25.53
CA ASP A 63 -10.64 -19.23 -25.04
C ASP A 63 -10.30 -18.02 -24.14
N GLU A 64 -9.02 -17.64 -24.02
CA GLU A 64 -8.62 -16.47 -23.25
C GLU A 64 -8.52 -15.22 -24.13
N GLU A 65 -8.85 -14.06 -23.56
CA GLU A 65 -8.77 -12.76 -24.25
C GLU A 65 -7.47 -12.04 -23.92
N GLY A 66 -6.82 -12.45 -22.84
CA GLY A 66 -5.62 -11.83 -22.30
C GLY A 66 -5.08 -12.61 -21.10
N PRO A 67 -3.91 -12.20 -20.58
CA PRO A 67 -3.19 -12.94 -19.54
C PRO A 67 -3.94 -12.95 -18.19
N LYS A 68 -4.91 -12.06 -17.98
CA LYS A 68 -5.74 -12.00 -16.77
C LYS A 68 -7.16 -12.54 -16.98
N HIS A 69 -7.52 -13.00 -18.18
CA HIS A 69 -8.82 -13.65 -18.41
C HIS A 69 -8.81 -15.06 -17.82
N TRP A 70 -9.73 -15.32 -16.88
CA TRP A 70 -9.98 -16.63 -16.30
C TRP A 70 -10.99 -17.43 -17.13
N SER A 71 -10.54 -17.97 -18.26
CA SER A 71 -11.38 -18.79 -19.13
C SER A 71 -11.67 -20.18 -18.53
N PRO A 72 -12.72 -20.89 -18.97
CA PRO A 72 -12.99 -22.27 -18.53
C PRO A 72 -11.79 -23.20 -18.67
N SER A 73 -11.04 -23.11 -19.79
CA SER A 73 -9.84 -23.93 -20.00
C SER A 73 -8.74 -23.63 -18.96
N ARG A 74 -8.61 -22.36 -18.54
CA ARG A 74 -7.67 -21.96 -17.50
C ARG A 74 -8.08 -22.50 -16.13
N TYR A 75 -9.36 -22.35 -15.76
CA TYR A 75 -9.89 -22.90 -14.51
C TYR A 75 -9.70 -24.42 -14.45
N GLU A 76 -10.03 -25.13 -15.53
CA GLU A 76 -9.81 -26.57 -15.62
C GLU A 76 -8.34 -26.94 -15.40
N HIS A 77 -7.42 -26.21 -16.03
CA HIS A 77 -5.99 -26.46 -15.87
C HIS A 77 -5.52 -26.23 -14.43
N VAL A 78 -5.92 -25.12 -13.79
CA VAL A 78 -5.56 -24.83 -12.39
C VAL A 78 -6.16 -25.86 -11.44
N MET A 79 -7.42 -26.25 -11.63
CA MET A 79 -8.06 -27.32 -10.85
C MET A 79 -7.32 -28.65 -10.98
N LYS A 80 -6.90 -29.04 -12.19
CA LYS A 80 -6.08 -30.25 -12.40
C LYS A 80 -4.73 -30.16 -11.68
N LEU A 81 -4.09 -28.99 -11.66
CA LEU A 81 -2.84 -28.79 -10.92
C LEU A 81 -3.05 -28.88 -9.40
N ARG A 82 -4.11 -28.25 -8.87
CA ARG A 82 -4.47 -28.33 -7.44
C ARG A 82 -4.81 -29.77 -7.04
N GLN A 83 -5.56 -30.50 -7.89
CA GLN A 83 -5.87 -31.91 -7.70
C GLN A 83 -4.61 -32.78 -7.66
N ALA A 84 -3.71 -32.61 -8.63
CA ALA A 84 -2.46 -33.36 -8.68
C ALA A 84 -1.57 -33.09 -7.46
N ALA A 85 -1.55 -31.84 -6.96
CA ALA A 85 -0.86 -31.50 -5.72
C ALA A 85 -1.46 -32.21 -4.50
N LEU A 86 -2.80 -32.27 -4.41
CA LEU A 86 -3.52 -32.97 -3.34
C LEU A 86 -3.24 -34.49 -3.35
N GLU A 87 -3.32 -35.12 -4.52
CA GLU A 87 -3.02 -36.55 -4.69
C GLU A 87 -1.55 -36.87 -4.36
N SER A 88 -0.64 -36.02 -4.81
CA SER A 88 0.78 -36.13 -4.47
C SER A 88 1.03 -36.03 -2.98
N ALA A 89 0.41 -35.07 -2.30
CA ALA A 89 0.58 -34.91 -0.85
C ALA A 89 0.12 -36.17 -0.11
N ARG A 90 -1.03 -36.75 -0.51
CA ARG A 90 -1.52 -38.03 0.01
C ARG A 90 -0.55 -39.18 -0.27
N ALA A 91 -0.06 -39.29 -1.51
CA ALA A 91 0.89 -40.34 -1.90
C ALA A 91 2.25 -40.23 -1.18
N ASN A 92 2.65 -39.02 -0.79
CA ASN A 92 3.85 -38.75 0.01
C ASN A 92 3.62 -38.84 1.53
N TRP A 93 2.41 -39.22 1.96
CA TRP A 93 2.05 -39.34 3.37
C TRP A 93 2.25 -38.03 4.14
N ALA A 94 1.97 -36.90 3.48
CA ALA A 94 2.03 -35.59 4.11
C ALA A 94 0.90 -35.45 5.14
N ASP A 95 1.21 -34.89 6.30
CA ASP A 95 0.22 -34.62 7.35
C ASP A 95 -0.67 -33.43 6.98
N TYR A 96 -0.09 -32.45 6.31
CA TYR A 96 -0.76 -31.21 5.92
C TYR A 96 -0.33 -30.79 4.52
N LEU A 97 -1.24 -30.10 3.83
CA LEU A 97 -0.98 -29.46 2.54
C LEU A 97 -1.38 -27.99 2.62
N LEU A 98 -0.40 -27.09 2.44
CA LEU A 98 -0.64 -25.65 2.32
C LEU A 98 -0.70 -25.27 0.85
N PHE A 99 -1.87 -24.79 0.42
CA PHE A 99 -2.01 -24.06 -0.84
C PHE A 99 -1.66 -22.60 -0.59
N LEU A 100 -0.79 -22.06 -1.43
CA LEU A 100 -0.33 -20.68 -1.40
C LEU A 100 -0.21 -20.16 -2.83
N ASP A 101 -1.13 -19.28 -3.22
CA ASP A 101 -1.05 -18.56 -4.49
C ASP A 101 0.18 -17.64 -4.51
N ALA A 102 0.80 -17.48 -5.69
CA ALA A 102 2.12 -16.89 -5.82
C ALA A 102 2.17 -15.38 -5.56
N ASP A 103 1.03 -14.72 -5.64
CA ASP A 103 0.81 -13.29 -5.45
C ASP A 103 0.37 -12.95 -4.01
N ASN A 104 0.23 -13.95 -3.14
CA ASN A 104 -0.04 -13.76 -1.72
C ASN A 104 1.25 -13.57 -0.92
N VAL A 105 1.29 -12.53 -0.10
CA VAL A 105 2.46 -12.17 0.71
C VAL A 105 2.20 -12.48 2.18
N LEU A 106 2.73 -13.60 2.66
CA LEU A 106 2.73 -13.92 4.09
C LEU A 106 3.83 -13.15 4.81
N ILE A 107 3.45 -12.30 5.76
CA ILE A 107 4.41 -11.53 6.59
C ILE A 107 4.62 -12.14 7.96
N ASN A 108 3.71 -13.02 8.41
CA ASN A 108 3.82 -13.70 9.68
C ASN A 108 4.52 -15.06 9.50
N PRO A 109 5.75 -15.25 10.03
CA PRO A 109 6.50 -16.49 9.87
C PRO A 109 5.84 -17.68 10.57
N ASP A 110 4.99 -17.44 11.58
CA ASP A 110 4.31 -18.48 12.35
C ASP A 110 2.99 -18.95 11.70
N THR A 111 2.62 -18.40 10.54
CA THR A 111 1.34 -18.69 9.86
C THR A 111 1.02 -20.19 9.79
N LEU A 112 1.96 -21.01 9.33
CA LEU A 112 1.74 -22.46 9.20
C LEU A 112 1.44 -23.12 10.55
N GLY A 113 2.24 -22.81 11.58
CA GLY A 113 2.07 -23.36 12.92
C GLY A 113 0.75 -22.93 13.56
N LEU A 114 0.38 -21.66 13.41
CA LEU A 114 -0.89 -21.12 13.89
C LEU A 114 -2.09 -21.80 13.23
N LEU A 115 -2.05 -22.02 11.91
CA LEU A 115 -3.11 -22.74 11.20
C LEU A 115 -3.21 -24.21 11.63
N MET A 116 -2.07 -24.88 11.83
CA MET A 116 -2.05 -26.25 12.34
C MET A 116 -2.65 -26.36 13.75
N ALA A 117 -2.41 -25.37 14.61
CA ALA A 117 -2.93 -25.31 15.97
C ALA A 117 -4.45 -25.15 16.05
N GLU A 118 -5.10 -24.56 15.03
CA GLU A 118 -6.56 -24.46 14.98
C GLU A 118 -7.26 -25.84 14.83
N ASN A 119 -6.52 -26.88 14.45
CA ASN A 119 -6.99 -28.26 14.33
C ASN A 119 -8.30 -28.36 13.51
N LYS A 120 -8.33 -27.72 12.34
CA LYS A 120 -9.46 -27.76 11.39
C LYS A 120 -9.07 -28.55 10.14
N THR A 121 -10.05 -29.14 9.46
CA THR A 121 -9.79 -29.89 8.22
C THR A 121 -9.36 -28.95 7.09
N VAL A 122 -10.02 -27.80 6.95
CA VAL A 122 -9.64 -26.73 6.01
C VAL A 122 -9.66 -25.40 6.75
N VAL A 123 -8.53 -24.69 6.77
CA VAL A 123 -8.41 -23.39 7.45
C VAL A 123 -7.52 -22.43 6.67
N ALA A 124 -7.98 -21.19 6.51
CA ALA A 124 -7.24 -20.12 5.87
C ALA A 124 -6.80 -19.05 6.88
N PRO A 125 -5.60 -18.48 6.72
CA PRO A 125 -5.28 -17.21 7.35
C PRO A 125 -6.07 -16.10 6.63
N MET A 126 -6.67 -15.18 7.39
CA MET A 126 -7.27 -13.99 6.80
C MET A 126 -6.16 -13.09 6.27
N LEU A 127 -6.17 -12.86 4.96
CA LEU A 127 -5.23 -12.00 4.27
C LEU A 127 -5.85 -10.61 4.05
N ASP A 128 -5.06 -9.57 4.28
CA ASP A 128 -5.46 -8.18 4.08
C ASP A 128 -5.28 -7.78 2.60
N SER A 129 -6.29 -7.13 2.04
CA SER A 129 -6.21 -6.50 0.71
C SER A 129 -6.65 -5.05 0.78
N ARG A 130 -6.46 -4.35 -0.33
CA ARG A 130 -7.15 -3.09 -0.57
C ARG A 130 -8.68 -3.29 -0.56
N ALA A 131 -9.39 -2.25 -0.13
CA ALA A 131 -10.85 -2.18 -0.11
C ALA A 131 -11.49 -3.32 0.70
N ALA A 132 -12.68 -3.77 0.29
CA ALA A 132 -13.45 -4.78 0.99
C ALA A 132 -13.30 -6.20 0.42
N TYR A 133 -12.33 -6.43 -0.49
CA TYR A 133 -11.99 -7.77 -0.97
C TYR A 133 -11.29 -8.57 0.15
N SER A 134 -11.33 -9.90 0.08
CA SER A 134 -10.63 -10.79 0.99
C SER A 134 -10.64 -12.21 0.46
N ASN A 135 -9.80 -13.07 1.06
CA ASN A 135 -9.66 -14.47 0.68
C ASN A 135 -10.74 -15.41 1.26
N PHE A 136 -11.91 -14.88 1.63
CA PHE A 136 -13.02 -15.66 2.21
C PHE A 136 -14.38 -15.00 1.96
N TRP A 137 -15.45 -15.81 1.97
CA TRP A 137 -16.82 -15.31 1.93
C TRP A 137 -17.57 -15.65 3.22
N CYS A 138 -18.39 -14.73 3.75
CA CYS A 138 -19.26 -15.02 4.90
C CYS A 138 -20.65 -15.56 4.52
N GLY A 139 -20.95 -15.67 3.23
CA GLY A 139 -22.23 -16.13 2.74
C GLY A 139 -22.15 -16.53 1.27
N MET A 140 -22.98 -17.49 0.90
CA MET A 140 -23.20 -17.90 -0.48
C MET A 140 -24.70 -17.99 -0.77
N THR A 141 -25.08 -17.77 -2.02
CA THR A 141 -26.44 -18.02 -2.52
C THR A 141 -26.66 -19.53 -2.75
N ALA A 142 -27.89 -19.94 -3.06
CA ALA A 142 -28.19 -21.34 -3.37
C ALA A 142 -27.47 -21.82 -4.64
N GLN A 143 -27.15 -20.90 -5.55
CA GLN A 143 -26.44 -21.12 -6.81
C GLN A 143 -24.91 -21.00 -6.67
N GLY A 144 -24.41 -20.81 -5.45
CA GLY A 144 -22.97 -20.80 -5.17
C GLY A 144 -22.27 -19.43 -5.32
N TYR A 145 -23.01 -18.35 -5.57
CA TYR A 145 -22.42 -17.01 -5.69
C TYR A 145 -22.20 -16.34 -4.35
N TYR A 146 -21.30 -15.35 -4.33
CA TYR A 146 -21.04 -14.53 -3.16
C TYR A 146 -22.30 -13.89 -2.57
N ARG A 147 -22.41 -13.88 -1.24
CA ARG A 147 -23.43 -13.13 -0.50
C ARG A 147 -22.82 -12.40 0.67
N ARG A 148 -22.88 -11.06 0.67
CA ARG A 148 -22.49 -10.22 1.81
C ARG A 148 -23.36 -10.56 3.02
N THR A 149 -22.74 -10.69 4.20
CA THR A 149 -23.48 -10.84 5.46
C THR A 149 -23.04 -9.79 6.48
N PRO A 150 -23.85 -9.49 7.51
CA PRO A 150 -23.48 -8.56 8.58
C PRO A 150 -22.20 -8.95 9.33
N ALA A 151 -21.83 -10.24 9.32
CA ALA A 151 -20.62 -10.74 9.97
C ALA A 151 -19.33 -10.38 9.22
N TYR A 152 -19.40 -10.08 7.92
CA TYR A 152 -18.22 -9.90 7.07
C TYR A 152 -17.33 -8.75 7.53
N LEU A 153 -17.90 -7.54 7.70
CA LEU A 153 -17.10 -6.36 8.05
C LEU A 153 -16.44 -6.48 9.43
N PRO A 154 -17.13 -6.92 10.50
CA PRO A 154 -16.50 -7.12 11.80
C PRO A 154 -15.36 -8.14 11.79
N ILE A 155 -15.48 -9.23 11.02
CA ILE A 155 -14.39 -10.20 10.86
C ILE A 155 -13.24 -9.58 10.06
N ARG A 156 -13.53 -8.98 8.90
CA ARG A 156 -12.53 -8.41 8.00
C ARG A 156 -11.71 -7.28 8.64
N LYS A 157 -12.35 -6.45 9.46
CA LYS A 157 -11.71 -5.35 10.20
C LYS A 157 -11.06 -5.78 11.51
N ARG A 158 -11.13 -7.08 11.85
CA ARG A 158 -10.69 -7.65 13.13
C ARG A 158 -11.36 -7.01 14.36
N GLU A 159 -12.56 -6.43 14.20
CA GLU A 159 -13.42 -6.00 15.32
C GLU A 159 -13.89 -7.23 16.11
N ARG A 160 -14.10 -8.35 15.41
CA ARG A 160 -14.31 -9.67 16.00
C ARG A 160 -13.14 -10.58 15.62
N ARG A 161 -12.28 -10.90 16.59
CA ARG A 161 -11.10 -11.79 16.41
C ARG A 161 -11.44 -13.25 16.74
N GLY A 162 -10.95 -14.19 15.95
CA GLY A 162 -11.17 -15.62 16.14
C GLY A 162 -10.92 -16.45 14.88
N CYS A 163 -11.42 -17.69 14.92
CA CYS A 163 -11.47 -18.61 13.79
C CYS A 163 -12.94 -18.90 13.47
N PHE A 164 -13.41 -18.54 12.29
CA PHE A 164 -14.82 -18.50 11.93
C PHE A 164 -15.14 -19.53 10.86
N ALA A 165 -16.23 -20.26 11.04
CA ALA A 165 -16.82 -21.08 9.99
C ALA A 165 -17.30 -20.17 8.86
N VAL A 166 -16.85 -20.46 7.64
CA VAL A 166 -17.20 -19.72 6.43
C VAL A 166 -17.49 -20.68 5.29
N PRO A 167 -18.44 -20.35 4.39
CA PRO A 167 -18.79 -21.22 3.27
C PRO A 167 -17.72 -21.30 2.18
N MET A 168 -16.71 -20.42 2.17
CA MET A 168 -15.62 -20.45 1.19
C MET A 168 -14.36 -19.74 1.71
N VAL A 169 -13.20 -20.34 1.47
CA VAL A 169 -11.86 -19.72 1.58
C VAL A 169 -11.09 -20.01 0.30
N HIS A 170 -10.18 -19.10 -0.08
CA HIS A 170 -9.37 -19.26 -1.28
C HIS A 170 -7.95 -18.69 -1.11
N SER A 171 -7.16 -18.86 -2.17
CA SER A 171 -5.79 -18.39 -2.39
C SER A 171 -4.71 -18.90 -1.43
N THR A 172 -4.87 -18.72 -0.12
CA THR A 172 -4.00 -19.36 0.89
C THR A 172 -4.85 -20.10 1.90
N PHE A 173 -4.66 -21.42 2.01
CA PHE A 173 -5.33 -22.25 3.01
C PHE A 173 -4.60 -23.56 3.24
N LEU A 174 -4.75 -24.09 4.45
CA LEU A 174 -4.19 -25.34 4.91
C LEU A 174 -5.27 -26.43 4.90
N VAL A 175 -4.92 -27.61 4.39
CA VAL A 175 -5.71 -28.83 4.51
C VAL A 175 -5.00 -29.81 5.45
N ASP A 176 -5.70 -30.29 6.48
CA ASP A 176 -5.22 -31.35 7.37
C ASP A 176 -5.57 -32.73 6.78
N LEU A 177 -4.57 -33.39 6.20
CA LEU A 177 -4.72 -34.66 5.49
C LEU A 177 -4.81 -35.86 6.43
N ARG A 178 -4.54 -35.68 7.73
CA ARG A 178 -4.67 -36.74 8.74
C ARG A 178 -6.13 -37.04 9.06
N LYS A 179 -7.04 -36.08 8.78
CA LYS A 179 -8.47 -36.23 9.04
C LYS A 179 -9.13 -37.01 7.92
N GLU A 180 -9.91 -38.02 8.27
CA GLU A 180 -10.58 -38.91 7.31
C GLU A 180 -11.46 -38.14 6.32
N ALA A 181 -12.20 -37.13 6.79
CA ALA A 181 -13.05 -36.29 5.94
C ALA A 181 -12.27 -35.58 4.81
N SER A 182 -10.97 -35.34 4.97
CA SER A 182 -10.13 -34.74 3.92
C SER A 182 -9.98 -35.64 2.69
N ARG A 183 -10.23 -36.96 2.80
CA ARG A 183 -10.11 -37.92 1.69
C ARG A 183 -11.14 -37.70 0.59
N ALA A 184 -12.31 -37.18 0.94
CA ALA A 184 -13.40 -36.89 0.01
C ALA A 184 -13.23 -35.53 -0.72
N LEU A 185 -12.23 -34.73 -0.33
CA LEU A 185 -11.95 -33.45 -0.98
C LEU A 185 -11.30 -33.67 -2.35
N ALA A 186 -11.75 -32.91 -3.34
CA ALA A 186 -11.24 -32.89 -4.70
C ALA A 186 -11.40 -31.50 -5.33
N PHE A 187 -10.47 -31.15 -6.21
CA PHE A 187 -10.55 -29.98 -7.09
C PHE A 187 -10.99 -30.37 -8.51
N TYR A 188 -10.65 -31.59 -8.95
CA TYR A 188 -10.98 -32.07 -10.28
C TYR A 188 -11.06 -33.61 -10.33
N PRO A 189 -11.94 -34.21 -11.16
CA PRO A 189 -13.07 -33.56 -11.83
C PRO A 189 -14.05 -32.97 -10.81
N PRO A 190 -14.88 -31.98 -11.19
CA PRO A 190 -15.96 -31.52 -10.32
C PRO A 190 -16.86 -32.68 -9.90
N HIS A 191 -17.51 -32.53 -8.74
CA HIS A 191 -18.47 -33.50 -8.26
C HIS A 191 -19.58 -33.76 -9.31
N PRO A 192 -20.08 -35.00 -9.49
CA PRO A 192 -21.10 -35.30 -10.51
C PRO A 192 -22.36 -34.42 -10.42
N ASP A 193 -22.75 -34.02 -9.21
CA ASP A 193 -23.91 -33.15 -8.96
C ASP A 193 -23.60 -31.64 -9.08
N TYR A 194 -22.40 -31.28 -9.53
CA TYR A 194 -21.99 -29.88 -9.64
C TYR A 194 -22.70 -29.19 -10.82
N THR A 195 -23.42 -28.11 -10.52
CA THR A 195 -24.22 -27.36 -11.50
C THR A 195 -24.00 -25.84 -11.44
N TRP A 196 -22.98 -25.39 -10.70
CA TRP A 196 -22.69 -23.97 -10.48
C TRP A 196 -21.66 -23.45 -11.50
N ALA A 197 -21.26 -22.18 -11.35
CA ALA A 197 -20.24 -21.56 -12.20
C ALA A 197 -18.92 -22.35 -12.18
N PHE A 198 -18.28 -22.51 -13.33
CA PHE A 198 -17.05 -23.32 -13.44
C PHE A 198 -15.82 -22.49 -13.04
N ASP A 199 -15.61 -22.40 -11.73
CA ASP A 199 -14.55 -21.64 -11.05
C ASP A 199 -13.87 -22.52 -10.00
N ASP A 200 -12.54 -22.44 -9.85
CA ASP A 200 -11.78 -23.36 -9.00
C ASP A 200 -12.11 -23.22 -7.50
N ILE A 201 -12.43 -22.01 -7.03
CA ILE A 201 -12.75 -21.75 -5.62
C ILE A 201 -14.18 -22.22 -5.31
N ILE A 202 -15.11 -22.03 -6.24
CA ILE A 202 -16.51 -22.44 -6.08
C ILE A 202 -16.62 -23.97 -6.16
N VAL A 203 -15.94 -24.60 -7.12
CA VAL A 203 -15.88 -26.07 -7.26
C VAL A 203 -15.31 -26.70 -5.99
N PHE A 204 -14.21 -26.18 -5.45
CA PHE A 204 -13.63 -26.71 -4.23
C PHE A 204 -14.52 -26.49 -2.99
N ALA A 205 -15.17 -25.33 -2.88
CA ALA A 205 -16.14 -25.07 -1.82
C ALA A 205 -17.32 -26.06 -1.86
N PHE A 206 -17.81 -26.37 -3.07
CA PHE A 206 -18.84 -27.40 -3.25
C PHE A 206 -18.34 -28.79 -2.86
N SER A 207 -17.11 -29.16 -3.24
CA SER A 207 -16.50 -30.44 -2.82
C SER A 207 -16.43 -30.54 -1.29
N CYS A 208 -15.99 -29.48 -0.61
CA CYS A 208 -15.99 -29.43 0.86
C CYS A 208 -17.40 -29.61 1.44
N ARG A 209 -18.41 -28.95 0.86
CA ARG A 209 -19.80 -29.08 1.29
C ARG A 209 -20.33 -30.51 1.13
N GLN A 210 -20.09 -31.17 0.00
CA GLN A 210 -20.52 -32.55 -0.24
C GLN A 210 -19.81 -33.55 0.68
N ALA A 211 -18.56 -33.26 1.04
CA ALA A 211 -17.79 -34.04 2.02
C ALA A 211 -18.16 -33.72 3.48
N GLU A 212 -19.15 -32.87 3.74
CA GLU A 212 -19.51 -32.37 5.08
C GLU A 212 -18.32 -31.71 5.82
N VAL A 213 -17.39 -31.13 5.07
CA VAL A 213 -16.20 -30.44 5.58
C VAL A 213 -16.46 -28.94 5.67
N GLN A 214 -16.51 -28.42 6.89
CA GLN A 214 -16.58 -26.97 7.14
C GLN A 214 -15.20 -26.31 6.91
N MET A 215 -15.19 -25.25 6.10
CA MET A 215 -14.04 -24.37 5.95
C MET A 215 -14.01 -23.28 7.02
N PHE A 216 -12.81 -22.83 7.38
CA PHE A 216 -12.61 -21.81 8.41
C PHE A 216 -11.66 -20.70 7.96
N VAL A 217 -11.89 -19.48 8.41
CA VAL A 217 -10.94 -18.36 8.27
C VAL A 217 -10.51 -17.89 9.66
N CYS A 218 -9.20 -17.73 9.88
CA CYS A 218 -8.63 -17.23 11.13
C CYS A 218 -8.11 -15.81 10.95
N ASN A 219 -8.54 -14.87 11.80
CA ASN A 219 -8.08 -13.48 11.79
C ASN A 219 -7.44 -13.05 13.12
N ARG A 220 -7.04 -14.03 13.95
CA ARG A 220 -6.42 -13.76 15.25
C ARG A 220 -5.17 -12.90 15.09
N GLU A 221 -4.37 -13.15 14.07
CA GLU A 221 -3.16 -12.38 13.76
C GLU A 221 -3.30 -11.60 12.45
N VAL A 222 -2.32 -10.74 12.18
CA VAL A 222 -2.04 -10.23 10.84
C VAL A 222 -1.13 -11.25 10.15
N TYR A 223 -1.68 -12.03 9.23
CA TYR A 223 -0.95 -13.12 8.59
C TYR A 223 -0.19 -12.67 7.33
N GLY A 224 -0.82 -11.83 6.53
CA GLY A 224 -0.32 -11.48 5.20
C GLY A 224 -1.32 -10.68 4.39
N PHE A 225 -0.97 -10.48 3.13
CA PHE A 225 -1.68 -9.63 2.20
C PHE A 225 -1.92 -10.32 0.87
N LEU A 226 -2.94 -9.86 0.12
CA LEU A 226 -3.20 -10.30 -1.26
C LEU A 226 -3.61 -9.11 -2.14
N PRO A 227 -3.28 -9.16 -3.46
CA PRO A 227 -3.78 -8.18 -4.41
C PRO A 227 -5.28 -8.36 -4.64
N VAL A 228 -5.91 -7.29 -5.11
CA VAL A 228 -7.28 -7.37 -5.65
C VAL A 228 -7.18 -7.86 -7.09
N PRO A 229 -7.99 -8.86 -7.51
CA PRO A 229 -7.99 -9.36 -8.88
C PRO A 229 -8.15 -8.23 -9.90
N LEU A 230 -7.32 -8.27 -10.92
CA LEU A 230 -7.42 -7.38 -12.07
C LEU A 230 -8.48 -7.89 -13.06
N ARG A 231 -8.87 -7.02 -13.99
CA ARG A 231 -9.86 -7.36 -15.02
C ARG A 231 -9.30 -8.30 -16.07
N SER A 232 -10.18 -8.99 -16.78
CA SER A 232 -9.86 -9.93 -17.86
C SER A 232 -8.87 -9.38 -18.91
N HIS A 233 -9.06 -8.12 -19.32
CA HIS A 233 -8.22 -7.44 -20.31
C HIS A 233 -6.96 -6.77 -19.74
N SER A 234 -6.69 -6.90 -18.44
CA SER A 234 -5.48 -6.34 -17.84
C SER A 234 -4.22 -7.08 -18.30
N THR A 235 -3.12 -6.35 -18.33
CA THR A 235 -1.82 -6.85 -18.80
C THR A 235 -0.98 -7.41 -17.65
N LEU A 236 0.10 -8.14 -17.98
CA LEU A 236 1.08 -8.57 -16.97
C LEU A 236 1.81 -7.38 -16.32
N ARG A 237 1.89 -6.24 -17.01
CA ARG A 237 2.43 -5.00 -16.42
C ARG A 237 1.48 -4.45 -15.35
N ASP A 238 0.19 -4.49 -15.60
CA ASP A 238 -0.81 -4.08 -14.59
C ASP A 238 -0.73 -4.98 -13.36
N GLU A 239 -0.53 -6.29 -13.55
CA GLU A 239 -0.30 -7.23 -12.45
C GLU A 239 0.94 -6.86 -11.62
N ALA A 240 2.06 -6.58 -12.28
CA ALA A 240 3.29 -6.18 -11.60
C ALA A 240 3.11 -4.88 -10.81
N GLU A 241 2.44 -3.87 -11.38
CA GLU A 241 2.16 -2.62 -10.69
C GLU A 241 1.16 -2.81 -9.52
N SER A 242 0.18 -3.73 -9.65
CA SER A 242 -0.75 -4.11 -8.59
C SER A 242 -0.04 -4.83 -7.43
N PHE A 243 0.82 -5.79 -7.74
CA PHE A 243 1.61 -6.51 -6.73
C PHE A 243 2.61 -5.59 -6.02
N LEU A 244 3.27 -4.70 -6.77
CA LEU A 244 4.11 -3.64 -6.18
C LEU A 244 3.31 -2.82 -5.18
N HIS A 245 2.09 -2.38 -5.52
CA HIS A 245 1.25 -1.62 -4.60
C HIS A 245 0.96 -2.39 -3.29
N VAL A 246 0.74 -3.72 -3.34
CA VAL A 246 0.60 -4.55 -2.13
C VAL A 246 1.87 -4.48 -1.27
N GLN A 247 3.05 -4.57 -1.88
CA GLN A 247 4.33 -4.43 -1.15
C GLN A 247 4.48 -3.05 -0.50
N LEU A 248 4.05 -1.98 -1.19
CA LEU A 248 4.07 -0.62 -0.63
C LEU A 248 3.10 -0.47 0.55
N GLU A 249 1.90 -1.05 0.47
CA GLU A 249 0.92 -1.02 1.56
C GLU A 249 1.38 -1.80 2.80
N ILE A 250 2.09 -2.92 2.61
CA ILE A 250 2.75 -3.65 3.72
C ILE A 250 3.68 -2.69 4.49
N MET A 251 4.51 -1.94 3.77
CA MET A 251 5.51 -1.03 4.35
C MET A 251 4.92 0.15 5.13
N VAL A 252 3.60 0.39 5.06
CA VAL A 252 2.94 1.45 5.84
C VAL A 252 2.91 1.09 7.33
N LYS A 253 2.67 -0.18 7.67
CA LYS A 253 2.48 -0.65 9.06
C LYS A 253 3.41 -1.78 9.47
N HIS A 254 4.13 -2.36 8.52
CA HIS A 254 5.00 -3.51 8.73
C HIS A 254 6.36 -3.28 8.07
N PRO A 255 7.41 -4.01 8.49
CA PRO A 255 8.66 -4.04 7.75
C PRO A 255 8.46 -4.52 6.30
N PRO A 256 9.37 -4.17 5.38
CA PRO A 256 9.32 -4.67 4.01
C PRO A 256 9.27 -6.20 3.95
N ALA A 257 8.43 -6.74 3.08
CA ALA A 257 8.42 -8.17 2.77
C ALA A 257 9.65 -8.50 1.91
N GLU A 258 10.75 -8.90 2.57
CA GLU A 258 12.00 -9.17 1.86
C GLU A 258 11.92 -10.46 1.01
N PRO A 259 12.47 -10.43 -0.21
CA PRO A 259 12.58 -11.63 -1.02
C PRO A 259 13.47 -12.66 -0.33
N SER A 260 13.22 -13.94 -0.62
CA SER A 260 14.09 -15.02 -0.16
C SER A 260 15.54 -14.78 -0.62
N PRO A 261 16.56 -15.01 0.23
CA PRO A 261 17.96 -14.87 -0.16
C PRO A 261 18.38 -15.86 -1.25
N HIS A 262 17.52 -16.83 -1.58
CA HIS A 262 17.73 -17.80 -2.64
C HIS A 262 17.16 -17.36 -4.00
N VAL A 263 16.41 -16.26 -4.03
CA VAL A 263 15.83 -15.71 -5.25
C VAL A 263 16.68 -14.52 -5.70
N TRP A 264 17.07 -14.52 -6.97
CA TRP A 264 17.67 -13.35 -7.57
C TRP A 264 16.57 -12.35 -7.95
N VAL A 265 16.71 -11.11 -7.48
CA VAL A 265 15.83 -10.00 -7.83
C VAL A 265 16.61 -9.04 -8.73
N PRO A 266 16.10 -8.66 -9.91
CA PRO A 266 16.75 -7.68 -10.76
C PRO A 266 16.96 -6.36 -10.02
N PRO A 267 18.14 -5.72 -10.18
CA PRO A 267 18.33 -4.38 -9.64
C PRO A 267 17.38 -3.40 -10.34
N LYS A 268 16.73 -2.56 -9.54
CA LYS A 268 15.89 -1.47 -10.04
C LYS A 268 16.75 -0.32 -10.56
N VAL A 269 16.27 0.38 -11.57
CA VAL A 269 16.97 1.53 -12.19
C VAL A 269 16.12 2.79 -12.01
N PRO A 270 16.31 3.53 -10.90
CA PRO A 270 15.48 4.68 -10.62
C PRO A 270 15.68 5.84 -11.60
N ASP A 271 14.59 6.49 -11.98
CA ASP A 271 14.57 7.70 -12.82
C ASP A 271 13.80 8.83 -12.14
N LYS A 272 13.81 10.03 -12.73
CA LYS A 272 13.07 11.19 -12.21
C LYS A 272 11.68 11.36 -12.85
N MET A 273 11.12 10.34 -13.49
CA MET A 273 9.80 10.35 -14.15
C MET A 273 9.61 11.47 -15.20
N GLY A 274 10.71 11.96 -15.78
CA GLY A 274 10.69 13.10 -16.70
C GLY A 274 10.62 14.48 -16.03
N PHE A 275 10.74 14.57 -14.70
CA PHE A 275 10.97 15.82 -13.97
C PHE A 275 12.46 16.14 -13.89
N ASP A 276 12.79 17.42 -13.71
CA ASP A 276 14.19 17.85 -13.51
C ASP A 276 14.71 17.41 -12.13
N GLU A 277 13.82 17.43 -11.13
CA GLU A 277 14.07 16.93 -9.79
C GLU A 277 12.83 16.35 -9.11
N VAL A 278 13.04 15.33 -8.31
CA VAL A 278 12.07 14.75 -7.39
C VAL A 278 12.59 15.01 -5.98
N PHE A 279 11.94 15.88 -5.22
CA PHE A 279 12.33 16.22 -3.86
C PHE A 279 11.55 15.37 -2.84
N MET A 280 12.24 14.89 -1.82
CA MET A 280 11.62 14.27 -0.64
C MET A 280 12.03 15.03 0.61
N ILE A 281 11.06 15.65 1.28
CA ILE A 281 11.26 16.43 2.49
C ILE A 281 11.12 15.49 3.70
N ASN A 282 12.15 15.47 4.54
CA ASN A 282 12.17 14.65 5.76
C ASN A 282 12.94 15.34 6.87
N LEU A 283 12.43 15.27 8.10
CA LEU A 283 13.14 15.69 9.29
C LEU A 283 14.30 14.73 9.58
N GLN A 284 15.50 15.25 9.83
CA GLN A 284 16.70 14.43 10.06
C GLN A 284 16.51 13.37 11.15
N ARG A 285 15.77 13.72 12.22
CA ARG A 285 15.44 12.85 13.36
C ARG A 285 14.42 11.73 13.04
N ARG A 286 13.70 11.79 11.91
CA ARG A 286 12.72 10.79 11.47
C ARG A 286 13.33 9.79 10.50
N ALA A 287 14.34 9.05 10.98
CA ALA A 287 15.01 8.02 10.19
C ALA A 287 14.06 6.88 9.80
N ASP A 288 13.07 6.57 10.66
CA ASP A 288 11.98 5.62 10.43
C ASP A 288 11.18 5.95 9.15
N ARG A 289 10.72 7.21 9.03
CA ARG A 289 9.96 7.68 7.86
C ARG A 289 10.84 7.75 6.62
N ARG A 290 12.08 8.21 6.79
CA ARG A 290 13.07 8.33 5.72
C ARG A 290 13.34 6.98 5.08
N GLU A 291 13.65 5.96 5.86
CA GLU A 291 13.98 4.62 5.37
C GLU A 291 12.80 4.01 4.60
N ARG A 292 11.59 4.06 5.19
CA ARG A 292 10.35 3.60 4.54
C ARG A 292 10.12 4.30 3.21
N MET A 293 10.22 5.62 3.19
CA MET A 293 9.92 6.41 1.99
C MET A 293 10.99 6.22 0.90
N LEU A 294 12.28 6.18 1.26
CA LEU A 294 13.36 5.86 0.30
C LEU A 294 13.20 4.46 -0.29
N ARG A 295 12.84 3.46 0.52
CA ARG A 295 12.54 2.11 0.03
C ARG A 295 11.33 2.13 -0.90
N THR A 296 10.26 2.83 -0.53
CA THR A 296 9.03 2.96 -1.34
C THR A 296 9.29 3.62 -2.70
N LEU A 297 10.14 4.65 -2.75
CA LEU A 297 10.54 5.30 -4.00
C LEU A 297 11.46 4.40 -4.83
N TYR A 298 12.41 3.71 -4.20
CA TYR A 298 13.27 2.73 -4.87
C TYR A 298 12.45 1.59 -5.50
N GLU A 299 11.47 1.04 -4.78
CA GLU A 299 10.59 -0.03 -5.27
C GLU A 299 9.76 0.39 -6.49
N GLN A 300 9.44 1.69 -6.61
CA GLN A 300 8.77 2.29 -7.77
C GLN A 300 9.73 2.79 -8.86
N GLU A 301 11.03 2.57 -8.70
CA GLU A 301 12.08 3.08 -9.59
C GLU A 301 12.03 4.61 -9.74
N ILE A 302 11.86 5.31 -8.61
CA ILE A 302 11.85 6.77 -8.54
C ILE A 302 13.11 7.24 -7.82
N ALA A 303 13.98 7.92 -8.54
CA ALA A 303 15.13 8.63 -7.99
C ALA A 303 14.63 9.91 -7.30
N CYS A 304 15.12 10.19 -6.09
CA CYS A 304 14.80 11.43 -5.38
C CYS A 304 16.02 12.07 -4.74
N LYS A 305 15.98 13.39 -4.62
CA LYS A 305 16.87 14.18 -3.76
C LYS A 305 16.22 14.34 -2.38
N LEU A 306 16.91 13.88 -1.35
CA LEU A 306 16.54 14.14 0.03
C LEU A 306 16.77 15.62 0.36
N VAL A 307 15.76 16.26 0.93
CA VAL A 307 15.81 17.63 1.45
C VAL A 307 15.66 17.54 2.97
N GLU A 308 16.70 17.98 3.68
CA GLU A 308 16.66 18.05 5.12
C GLU A 308 15.66 19.13 5.56
N ALA A 309 14.54 18.68 6.13
CA ALA A 309 13.50 19.54 6.63
C ALA A 309 14.00 20.35 7.84
N VAL A 310 13.52 21.57 7.96
CA VAL A 310 13.78 22.44 9.11
C VAL A 310 13.03 21.89 10.31
N ASP A 311 13.76 21.47 11.34
CA ASP A 311 13.16 21.13 12.63
C ASP A 311 12.84 22.41 13.39
N GLY A 312 11.61 22.90 13.22
CA GLY A 312 11.19 24.12 13.88
C GLY A 312 11.20 24.01 15.41
N LYS A 313 11.09 22.80 16.00
CA LYS A 313 11.22 22.62 17.46
C LYS A 313 12.64 22.96 17.95
N ALA A 314 13.65 22.76 17.10
CA ALA A 314 15.03 23.09 17.40
C ALA A 314 15.38 24.56 17.17
N MET A 315 14.49 25.34 16.53
CA MET A 315 14.75 26.75 16.23
C MET A 315 14.58 27.63 17.48
N ASN A 316 15.54 28.54 17.66
CA ASN A 316 15.48 29.58 18.68
C ASN A 316 15.01 30.93 18.10
N SER A 317 14.58 31.84 18.98
CA SER A 317 14.01 33.13 18.57
C SER A 317 14.98 34.01 17.77
N SER A 318 16.29 33.93 18.04
CA SER A 318 17.31 34.69 17.30
C SER A 318 17.45 34.22 15.84
N GLU A 319 17.32 32.92 15.58
CA GLU A 319 17.31 32.39 14.21
C GLU A 319 16.05 32.84 13.44
N VAL A 320 14.90 32.85 14.10
CA VAL A 320 13.63 33.33 13.51
C VAL A 320 13.74 34.82 13.14
N GLU A 321 14.30 35.63 14.04
CA GLU A 321 14.52 37.06 13.80
C GLU A 321 15.55 37.31 12.68
N ALA A 322 16.65 36.55 12.66
CA ALA A 322 17.69 36.65 11.64
C ALA A 322 17.16 36.30 10.23
N LEU A 323 16.19 35.38 10.14
CA LEU A 323 15.50 35.04 8.90
C LEU A 323 14.43 36.07 8.50
N GLY A 324 14.21 37.10 9.31
CA GLY A 324 13.21 38.15 9.08
C GLY A 324 11.77 37.63 9.15
N ILE A 325 11.54 36.53 9.85
CA ILE A 325 10.24 35.88 9.90
C ILE A 325 9.31 36.70 10.78
N ARG A 326 8.18 37.11 10.21
CA ARG A 326 7.10 37.81 10.90
C ARG A 326 5.78 37.15 10.57
N MET A 327 5.05 36.77 11.62
CA MET A 327 3.72 36.19 11.44
C MET A 327 2.76 37.21 10.87
N LEU A 328 1.81 36.74 10.05
CA LEU A 328 0.75 37.58 9.55
C LEU A 328 -0.06 38.16 10.75
N PRO A 329 -0.20 39.51 10.86
CA PRO A 329 -0.95 40.11 11.96
C PRO A 329 -2.39 39.60 12.03
N GLY A 330 -2.81 39.11 13.20
CA GLY A 330 -4.17 38.61 13.41
C GLY A 330 -4.42 37.18 12.91
N TYR A 331 -3.39 36.48 12.41
CA TYR A 331 -3.52 35.05 12.12
C TYR A 331 -3.86 34.27 13.39
N LYS A 332 -4.89 33.42 13.26
CA LYS A 332 -5.26 32.40 14.23
C LYS A 332 -5.65 31.16 13.44
N ASP A 333 -5.07 30.03 13.80
CA ASP A 333 -5.46 28.71 13.32
C ASP A 333 -7.00 28.60 13.31
N PRO A 334 -7.64 28.30 12.17
CA PRO A 334 -9.10 28.28 12.06
C PRO A 334 -9.82 27.28 12.97
N TYR A 335 -9.13 26.24 13.46
CA TYR A 335 -9.71 25.16 14.27
C TYR A 335 -9.40 25.32 15.76
N HIS A 336 -8.20 25.81 16.06
CA HIS A 336 -7.67 25.87 17.42
C HIS A 336 -7.61 27.30 17.96
N GLY A 337 -7.80 28.32 17.11
CA GLY A 337 -7.78 29.73 17.49
C GLY A 337 -6.42 30.24 17.98
N ARG A 338 -5.34 29.53 17.64
CA ARG A 338 -3.97 29.76 18.15
C ARG A 338 -3.04 30.37 17.09
N PRO A 339 -1.93 31.02 17.49
CA PRO A 339 -0.86 31.40 16.57
C PRO A 339 -0.17 30.18 15.95
N LEU A 340 0.69 30.43 14.95
CA LEU A 340 1.50 29.42 14.28
C LEU A 340 2.35 28.61 15.27
N THR A 341 2.54 27.33 15.03
CA THR A 341 3.46 26.52 15.82
C THR A 341 4.87 26.52 15.27
N LYS A 342 5.85 26.20 16.13
CA LYS A 342 7.23 25.94 15.67
C LYS A 342 7.28 24.82 14.61
N GLY A 343 6.44 23.78 14.72
CA GLY A 343 6.36 22.72 13.73
C GLY A 343 5.85 23.18 12.36
N GLU A 344 4.79 23.98 12.32
CA GLU A 344 4.27 24.59 11.07
C GLU A 344 5.29 25.55 10.44
N LEU A 345 6.04 26.29 11.26
CA LEU A 345 7.16 27.12 10.83
C LEU A 345 8.22 26.28 10.10
N GLY A 346 8.66 25.18 10.73
CA GLY A 346 9.62 24.25 10.14
C GLY A 346 9.14 23.63 8.83
N CYS A 347 7.87 23.24 8.78
CA CYS A 347 7.23 22.73 7.56
C CYS A 347 7.30 23.76 6.41
N PHE A 348 6.83 24.99 6.66
CA PHE A 348 6.87 26.05 5.65
C PHE A 348 8.29 26.32 5.16
N LEU A 349 9.26 26.47 6.08
CA LEU A 349 10.66 26.76 5.73
C LEU A 349 11.27 25.63 4.90
N SER A 350 10.86 24.39 5.12
CA SER A 350 11.30 23.24 4.33
C SER A 350 10.82 23.34 2.87
N HIS A 351 9.55 23.67 2.64
CA HIS A 351 9.04 23.91 1.29
C HIS A 351 9.65 25.17 0.65
N TYR A 352 9.81 26.24 1.43
CA TYR A 352 10.44 27.48 0.97
C TYR A 352 11.86 27.24 0.43
N ARG A 353 12.67 26.41 1.12
CA ARG A 353 14.00 26.00 0.63
C ARG A 353 13.93 25.26 -0.71
N VAL A 354 12.94 24.38 -0.89
CA VAL A 354 12.72 23.70 -2.18
C VAL A 354 12.40 24.70 -3.28
N TRP A 355 11.54 25.69 -3.01
CA TRP A 355 11.21 26.73 -3.99
C TRP A 355 12.43 27.58 -4.36
N GLN A 356 13.25 27.96 -3.38
CA GLN A 356 14.51 28.66 -3.61
C GLN A 356 15.45 27.84 -4.50
N GLU A 357 15.57 26.53 -4.23
CA GLU A 357 16.42 25.65 -5.02
C GLU A 357 15.91 25.50 -6.46
N ILE A 358 14.60 25.33 -6.67
CA ILE A 358 13.98 25.29 -8.00
C ILE A 358 14.35 26.53 -8.81
N VAL A 359 14.23 27.72 -8.20
CA VAL A 359 14.57 28.99 -8.87
C VAL A 359 16.07 29.13 -9.11
N ALA A 360 16.90 28.80 -8.12
CA ALA A 360 18.35 28.93 -8.22
C ALA A 360 18.96 28.00 -9.29
N ARG A 361 18.42 26.80 -9.43
CA ARG A 361 18.84 25.81 -10.43
C ARG A 361 18.12 25.94 -11.78
N GLY A 362 17.06 26.75 -11.85
CA GLY A 362 16.24 26.88 -13.06
C GLY A 362 15.51 25.60 -13.45
N LEU A 363 14.96 24.86 -12.47
CA LEU A 363 14.25 23.60 -12.71
C LEU A 363 12.84 23.90 -13.24
N GLU A 364 12.55 23.54 -14.50
CA GLU A 364 11.30 23.85 -15.18
C GLU A 364 10.10 23.14 -14.54
N LYS A 365 10.26 21.86 -14.18
CA LYS A 365 9.24 21.08 -13.46
C LYS A 365 9.86 20.15 -12.43
N SER A 366 9.36 20.23 -11.20
CA SER A 366 9.78 19.39 -10.08
C SER A 366 8.58 18.80 -9.36
N VAL A 367 8.75 17.63 -8.76
CA VAL A 367 7.76 17.05 -7.84
C VAL A 367 8.32 17.07 -6.42
N VAL A 368 7.46 17.35 -5.44
CA VAL A 368 7.80 17.43 -4.02
C VAL A 368 6.93 16.44 -3.27
N PHE A 369 7.57 15.61 -2.44
CA PHE A 369 6.93 14.65 -1.54
C PHE A 369 7.30 14.95 -0.08
N GLU A 370 6.34 14.82 0.81
CA GLU A 370 6.56 14.64 2.24
C GLU A 370 6.87 13.16 2.57
N ASP A 371 7.34 12.88 3.78
CA ASP A 371 7.85 11.56 4.19
C ASP A 371 6.79 10.60 4.77
N ASP A 372 5.57 11.07 5.00
CA ASP A 372 4.50 10.34 5.69
C ASP A 372 3.28 10.05 4.81
N LEU A 373 3.52 9.90 3.50
CA LEU A 373 2.53 9.50 2.51
C LEU A 373 2.64 8.04 2.06
N ARG A 374 1.56 7.55 1.44
CA ARG A 374 1.46 6.28 0.69
C ARG A 374 0.95 6.55 -0.72
N PHE A 375 1.29 5.67 -1.65
CA PHE A 375 1.03 5.84 -3.08
C PHE A 375 -0.20 5.05 -3.52
N GLU A 376 -1.01 5.66 -4.40
CA GLU A 376 -2.14 4.99 -5.04
C GLU A 376 -1.67 3.94 -6.08
N ILE A 377 -2.49 2.94 -6.36
CA ILE A 377 -2.22 1.96 -7.40
C ILE A 377 -1.97 2.67 -8.74
N PHE A 378 -0.98 2.18 -9.49
CA PHE A 378 -0.53 2.75 -10.77
C PHE A 378 0.00 4.20 -10.69
N PHE A 379 0.45 4.65 -9.51
CA PHE A 379 0.94 6.03 -9.26
C PHE A 379 1.84 6.60 -10.37
N LYS A 380 3.02 6.01 -10.59
CA LYS A 380 4.05 6.52 -11.52
C LYS A 380 3.46 6.71 -12.92
N ARG A 381 2.73 5.71 -13.41
CA ARG A 381 2.07 5.73 -14.73
C ARG A 381 0.98 6.81 -14.79
N ARG A 382 0.13 6.92 -13.76
CA ARG A 382 -0.95 7.93 -13.71
C ARG A 382 -0.40 9.35 -13.69
N LEU A 383 0.67 9.61 -12.92
CA LEU A 383 1.32 10.92 -12.89
C LEU A 383 1.96 11.25 -14.24
N MET A 384 2.72 10.33 -14.84
CA MET A 384 3.36 10.56 -16.14
C MET A 384 2.33 10.82 -17.25
N ASN A 385 1.23 10.07 -17.27
CA ASN A 385 0.16 10.29 -18.24
C ASN A 385 -0.49 11.68 -18.05
N LEU A 386 -0.72 12.09 -16.79
CA LEU A 386 -1.24 13.43 -16.51
C LEU A 386 -0.29 14.53 -17.00
N MET A 387 1.02 14.38 -16.76
CA MET A 387 2.02 15.34 -17.24
C MET A 387 2.09 15.38 -18.77
N HIS A 388 1.95 14.23 -19.43
CA HIS A 388 1.90 14.16 -20.89
C HIS A 388 0.65 14.85 -21.46
N ASP A 389 -0.53 14.61 -20.87
CA ASP A 389 -1.78 15.25 -21.30
C ASP A 389 -1.73 16.77 -21.11
N LEU A 390 -1.10 17.25 -20.03
CA LEU A 390 -0.87 18.68 -19.76
C LEU A 390 0.00 19.34 -20.85
N GLU A 391 1.11 18.69 -21.20
CA GLU A 391 2.02 19.15 -22.25
C GLU A 391 1.32 19.17 -23.61
N ALA A 392 0.59 18.09 -23.96
CA ALA A 392 -0.15 17.98 -25.21
C ALA A 392 -1.27 19.03 -25.33
N ALA A 393 -1.92 19.39 -24.22
CA ALA A 393 -2.94 20.44 -24.19
C ALA A 393 -2.36 21.86 -24.25
N GLY A 394 -1.04 22.02 -24.10
CA GLY A 394 -0.38 23.33 -23.99
C GLY A 394 -0.89 24.13 -22.78
N LEU A 395 -1.32 23.44 -21.71
CA LEU A 395 -1.96 24.08 -20.58
C LEU A 395 -0.91 24.76 -19.71
N THR A 396 -1.18 26.01 -19.38
CA THR A 396 -0.37 26.77 -18.43
C THR A 396 -0.75 26.37 -17.01
N TRP A 397 0.22 25.95 -16.19
CA TRP A 397 0.04 25.59 -14.78
C TRP A 397 1.21 26.09 -13.93
N ASP A 398 0.99 26.29 -12.64
CA ASP A 398 2.04 26.66 -11.68
C ASP A 398 2.27 25.59 -10.64
N LEU A 399 1.18 25.06 -10.07
CA LEU A 399 1.16 24.05 -9.02
C LEU A 399 0.09 23.00 -9.32
N ILE A 400 0.42 21.72 -9.10
CA ILE A 400 -0.55 20.62 -9.22
C ILE A 400 -0.48 19.77 -7.96
N TYR A 401 -1.55 19.79 -7.16
CA TYR A 401 -1.65 18.87 -6.02
C TYR A 401 -1.79 17.43 -6.52
N ILE A 402 -1.01 16.53 -5.93
CA ILE A 402 -1.13 15.08 -6.13
C ILE A 402 -1.53 14.35 -4.85
N GLY A 403 -1.37 15.01 -3.70
CA GLY A 403 -1.96 14.63 -2.42
C GLY A 403 -2.24 15.86 -1.57
N ARG A 404 -3.49 16.02 -1.16
CA ARG A 404 -4.01 17.12 -0.32
C ARG A 404 -5.28 16.69 0.41
N LYS A 405 -5.72 17.49 1.37
CA LYS A 405 -7.06 17.44 1.95
C LYS A 405 -7.92 18.54 1.34
N ARG A 406 -8.98 18.14 0.65
CA ARG A 406 -9.99 19.07 0.15
C ARG A 406 -10.89 19.54 1.30
N MET A 407 -11.11 20.84 1.43
CA MET A 407 -11.88 21.40 2.56
C MET A 407 -13.34 21.68 2.22
N GLN A 408 -13.67 21.91 0.95
CA GLN A 408 -15.05 21.94 0.47
C GLN A 408 -15.37 20.60 -0.20
N VAL A 409 -16.26 19.79 0.38
CA VAL A 409 -16.65 18.49 -0.22
C VAL A 409 -18.04 18.48 -0.85
N GLU A 410 -18.92 19.41 -0.48
CA GLU A 410 -20.34 19.39 -0.90
C GLU A 410 -20.59 19.57 -2.41
N ARG A 411 -19.65 20.19 -3.14
CA ARG A 411 -19.74 20.41 -4.59
C ARG A 411 -18.53 19.75 -5.25
N PRO A 412 -18.60 19.21 -6.48
CA PRO A 412 -17.41 18.77 -7.20
C PRO A 412 -16.55 19.97 -7.62
N GLU A 413 -15.23 19.79 -7.68
CA GLU A 413 -14.34 20.76 -8.32
C GLU A 413 -14.51 20.74 -9.83
N LYS A 414 -14.21 21.87 -10.46
CA LYS A 414 -14.38 22.05 -11.91
C LYS A 414 -13.29 21.33 -12.66
N SER A 415 -13.66 20.38 -13.53
CA SER A 415 -12.71 19.69 -14.41
C SER A 415 -12.05 20.64 -15.39
N VAL A 416 -10.77 20.39 -15.67
CA VAL A 416 -10.01 21.14 -16.67
C VAL A 416 -10.29 20.58 -18.07
N PRO A 417 -10.77 21.39 -19.03
CA PRO A 417 -11.06 20.90 -20.36
C PRO A 417 -9.82 20.33 -21.06
N ARG A 418 -10.00 19.23 -21.80
CA ARG A 418 -8.97 18.53 -22.62
C ARG A 418 -7.89 17.78 -21.84
N VAL A 419 -7.83 17.90 -20.51
CA VAL A 419 -6.92 17.12 -19.67
C VAL A 419 -7.75 16.25 -18.74
N ARG A 420 -7.59 14.93 -18.84
CA ARG A 420 -8.34 14.00 -17.99
C ARG A 420 -7.74 14.00 -16.58
N ASN A 421 -8.56 13.65 -15.59
CA ASN A 421 -8.12 13.48 -14.21
C ASN A 421 -7.47 14.73 -13.60
N LEU A 422 -7.90 15.92 -14.03
CA LEU A 422 -7.40 17.20 -13.56
C LEU A 422 -8.56 18.16 -13.29
N VAL A 423 -8.50 18.83 -12.15
CA VAL A 423 -9.50 19.81 -11.70
C VAL A 423 -8.82 21.11 -11.27
N GLU A 424 -9.55 22.23 -11.34
CA GLU A 424 -9.18 23.49 -10.70
C GLU A 424 -9.13 23.30 -9.18
N ALA A 425 -7.98 23.55 -8.56
CA ALA A 425 -7.85 23.39 -7.12
C ALA A 425 -8.72 24.43 -6.37
N ASP A 426 -9.44 23.97 -5.34
CA ASP A 426 -10.16 24.83 -4.40
C ASP A 426 -9.42 24.89 -3.04
N TYR A 427 -10.02 25.52 -2.03
CA TYR A 427 -9.44 25.60 -0.69
C TYR A 427 -9.04 24.21 -0.15
N SER A 428 -7.77 24.08 0.23
CA SER A 428 -7.11 22.80 0.47
C SER A 428 -6.15 22.90 1.64
N TYR A 429 -6.09 21.84 2.44
CA TYR A 429 -5.03 21.61 3.41
C TYR A 429 -4.07 20.50 2.98
N TRP A 430 -2.99 20.35 3.74
CA TRP A 430 -1.93 19.37 3.54
C TRP A 430 -1.13 19.56 2.24
N THR A 431 0.17 19.35 2.36
CA THR A 431 1.14 19.44 1.26
C THR A 431 1.85 18.12 0.98
N LEU A 432 1.18 17.00 1.27
CA LEU A 432 1.68 15.62 1.13
C LEU A 432 2.50 15.42 -0.14
N GLY A 433 1.97 15.88 -1.28
CA GLY A 433 2.76 15.99 -2.49
C GLY A 433 2.15 16.90 -3.53
N TYR A 434 3.02 17.57 -4.28
CA TYR A 434 2.63 18.44 -5.40
C TYR A 434 3.72 18.52 -6.46
N VAL A 435 3.31 18.85 -7.69
CA VAL A 435 4.20 19.24 -8.78
C VAL A 435 4.26 20.77 -8.81
N LEU A 436 5.46 21.33 -8.98
CA LEU A 436 5.71 22.76 -9.03
C LEU A 436 6.54 23.11 -10.27
N SER A 437 6.10 24.13 -11.01
CA SER A 437 6.88 24.68 -12.11
C SER A 437 7.86 25.76 -11.63
N LEU A 438 8.88 26.06 -12.43
CA LEU A 438 9.79 27.19 -12.20
C LEU A 438 9.03 28.50 -12.00
N ARG A 439 8.01 28.74 -12.83
CA ARG A 439 7.19 29.95 -12.76
C ARG A 439 6.38 30.00 -11.46
N GLY A 440 5.80 28.87 -11.06
CA GLY A 440 5.11 28.73 -9.77
C GLY A 440 6.04 29.06 -8.60
N ALA A 441 7.23 28.46 -8.55
CA ALA A 441 8.21 28.74 -7.51
C ALA A 441 8.60 30.23 -7.45
N ARG A 442 8.82 30.88 -8.61
CA ARG A 442 9.08 32.33 -8.68
C ARG A 442 7.93 33.17 -8.12
N LYS A 443 6.67 32.82 -8.44
CA LYS A 443 5.48 33.51 -7.91
C LYS A 443 5.38 33.38 -6.38
N LEU A 444 5.60 32.18 -5.85
CA LEU A 444 5.56 31.92 -4.40
C LEU A 444 6.64 32.70 -3.65
N LEU A 445 7.88 32.75 -4.17
CA LEU A 445 8.97 33.52 -3.56
C LEU A 445 8.76 35.03 -3.66
N ALA A 446 8.27 35.52 -4.80
CA ALA A 446 8.00 36.95 -5.03
C ALA A 446 6.89 37.50 -4.13
N ALA A 447 6.10 36.64 -3.49
CA ALA A 447 5.13 37.04 -2.48
C ALA A 447 5.78 37.51 -1.17
N GLU A 448 7.09 37.29 -0.98
CA GLU A 448 7.85 37.60 0.24
C GLU A 448 7.18 37.04 1.50
N PRO A 449 6.89 35.73 1.56
CA PRO A 449 6.03 35.17 2.59
C PRO A 449 6.64 35.19 4.00
N LEU A 450 7.97 35.24 4.13
CA LEU A 450 8.63 35.22 5.44
C LEU A 450 8.22 36.43 6.31
N GLY A 451 8.01 37.61 5.72
CA GLY A 451 7.59 38.80 6.46
C GLY A 451 6.09 38.88 6.78
N LYS A 452 5.30 37.89 6.36
CA LYS A 452 3.84 37.80 6.54
C LYS A 452 3.39 36.34 6.54
N MET A 453 4.01 35.58 7.43
CA MET A 453 4.00 34.14 7.40
C MET A 453 2.64 33.55 7.79
N LEU A 454 2.25 32.54 7.03
CA LEU A 454 1.12 31.64 7.25
C LEU A 454 1.63 30.20 7.15
N PRO A 455 0.93 29.19 7.68
CA PRO A 455 1.23 27.80 7.36
C PRO A 455 1.22 27.59 5.85
N VAL A 456 2.02 26.63 5.36
CA VAL A 456 2.20 26.42 3.91
C VAL A 456 0.88 26.12 3.22
N ASP A 457 0.01 25.38 3.89
CA ASP A 457 -1.30 24.97 3.40
C ASP A 457 -2.39 26.04 3.52
N GLU A 458 -2.14 27.14 4.25
CA GLU A 458 -2.95 28.37 4.15
C GLU A 458 -2.38 29.33 3.10
N PHE A 459 -1.05 29.44 3.03
CA PHE A 459 -0.36 30.32 2.10
C PHE A 459 -0.62 29.93 0.64
N LEU A 460 -0.55 28.65 0.30
CA LEU A 460 -0.76 28.20 -1.07
C LEU A 460 -2.17 28.59 -1.59
N PRO A 461 -3.29 28.29 -0.89
CA PRO A 461 -4.62 28.77 -1.29
C PRO A 461 -4.78 30.28 -1.39
N VAL A 462 -4.05 31.05 -0.58
CA VAL A 462 -4.02 32.51 -0.76
C VAL A 462 -3.42 32.85 -2.12
N MET A 463 -2.32 32.21 -2.51
CA MET A 463 -1.61 32.53 -3.76
C MET A 463 -2.37 32.17 -5.04
N PHE A 464 -3.31 31.23 -4.98
CA PHE A 464 -4.23 30.90 -6.10
C PHE A 464 -5.68 31.41 -5.89
N ASP A 465 -5.87 32.38 -4.98
CA ASP A 465 -7.12 33.13 -4.77
C ASP A 465 -8.34 32.26 -4.40
N LYS A 466 -8.12 31.21 -3.60
CA LYS A 466 -9.17 30.31 -3.10
C LYS A 466 -9.29 30.26 -1.58
N HIS A 467 -8.54 31.08 -0.87
CA HIS A 467 -8.61 31.14 0.59
C HIS A 467 -9.90 31.84 1.07
N PRO A 468 -10.65 31.28 2.03
CA PRO A 468 -11.97 31.81 2.43
C PRO A 468 -11.90 33.12 3.23
N LEU A 469 -10.81 33.36 3.96
CA LEU A 469 -10.66 34.57 4.79
C LEU A 469 -10.01 35.73 4.02
N ALA A 470 -10.81 36.75 3.73
CA ALA A 470 -10.38 37.98 3.07
C ALA A 470 -9.32 38.77 3.86
N ASP A 471 -9.35 38.64 5.19
CA ASP A 471 -8.36 39.25 6.08
C ASP A 471 -6.95 38.71 5.84
N TYR A 472 -6.79 37.49 5.33
CA TYR A 472 -5.48 36.93 5.04
C TYR A 472 -5.07 37.31 3.62
N THR A 473 -5.99 37.17 2.66
CA THR A 473 -5.70 37.43 1.25
C THR A 473 -5.34 38.90 0.97
N LYS A 474 -5.87 39.87 1.73
CA LYS A 474 -5.57 41.31 1.55
C LYS A 474 -4.08 41.66 1.68
N HIS A 475 -3.28 40.85 2.40
CA HIS A 475 -1.83 41.05 2.55
C HIS A 475 -1.03 40.55 1.34
N PHE A 476 -1.68 39.88 0.39
CA PHE A 476 -1.09 39.34 -0.83
C PHE A 476 -1.84 39.94 -2.02
N THR A 477 -1.24 40.94 -2.66
CA THR A 477 -1.87 41.68 -3.76
C THR A 477 -1.83 40.92 -5.08
N LYS A 478 -0.76 40.15 -5.32
CA LYS A 478 -0.59 39.31 -6.51
C LYS A 478 -0.86 37.84 -6.17
N ARG A 479 -2.06 37.37 -6.50
CA ARG A 479 -2.57 36.01 -6.22
C ARG A 479 -2.91 35.29 -7.52
N ASP A 480 -1.94 35.23 -8.44
CA ASP A 480 -2.10 34.75 -9.80
C ASP A 480 -1.50 33.35 -10.03
N LEU A 481 -1.30 32.56 -8.96
CA LEU A 481 -0.80 31.19 -9.06
C LEU A 481 -1.87 30.30 -9.72
N VAL A 482 -1.53 29.64 -10.83
CA VAL A 482 -2.44 28.72 -11.52
C VAL A 482 -2.32 27.33 -10.88
N ALA A 483 -3.26 27.00 -9.98
CA ALA A 483 -3.26 25.76 -9.23
C ALA A 483 -4.30 24.75 -9.73
N PHE A 484 -3.86 23.51 -9.94
CA PHE A 484 -4.71 22.37 -10.26
C PHE A 484 -4.54 21.25 -9.22
N SER A 485 -5.39 20.23 -9.30
CA SER A 485 -5.26 18.99 -8.54
C SER A 485 -5.50 17.79 -9.44
N ALA A 486 -4.72 16.73 -9.25
CA ALA A 486 -5.07 15.42 -9.78
C ALA A 486 -6.39 14.94 -9.15
N GLU A 487 -7.25 14.33 -9.95
CA GLU A 487 -8.52 13.74 -9.52
C GLU A 487 -8.74 12.39 -10.22
N PRO A 488 -8.79 11.26 -9.49
CA PRO A 488 -8.59 11.16 -8.06
C PRO A 488 -7.12 11.38 -7.68
N LEU A 489 -6.88 11.75 -6.42
CA LEU A 489 -5.55 11.94 -5.85
C LEU A 489 -4.64 10.71 -6.05
N LEU A 490 -3.35 10.96 -6.04
CA LEU A 490 -2.30 9.98 -6.36
C LEU A 490 -1.50 9.55 -5.14
N VAL A 491 -1.48 10.37 -4.09
CA VAL A 491 -0.87 10.05 -2.79
C VAL A 491 -1.80 10.44 -1.64
N PHE A 492 -1.72 9.67 -0.56
CA PHE A 492 -2.56 9.78 0.63
C PHE A 492 -1.70 9.74 1.88
N PRO A 493 -2.15 10.25 3.04
CA PRO A 493 -1.38 10.08 4.26
C PRO A 493 -1.30 8.60 4.65
N THR A 494 -0.22 8.22 5.32
CA THR A 494 -0.05 6.87 5.89
C THR A 494 -1.04 6.59 7.00
N HIS A 495 -1.35 7.61 7.80
CA HIS A 495 -2.27 7.57 8.93
C HIS A 495 -3.10 8.85 8.96
N TYR A 496 -4.38 8.73 9.28
CA TYR A 496 -5.24 9.88 9.54
C TYR A 496 -5.24 10.24 11.03
N THR A 497 -5.54 11.49 11.35
CA THR A 497 -5.69 11.94 12.74
C THR A 497 -6.68 11.04 13.49
N GLY A 498 -6.29 10.57 14.67
CA GLY A 498 -7.09 9.68 15.50
C GLY A 498 -6.93 8.19 15.19
N GLU A 499 -6.18 7.82 14.14
CA GLU A 499 -5.80 6.43 13.91
C GLU A 499 -4.65 5.99 14.83
N GLU A 500 -4.66 4.72 15.21
CA GLU A 500 -3.54 4.10 15.95
C GLU A 500 -2.26 4.24 15.12
N GLY A 501 -1.21 4.79 15.73
CA GLY A 501 0.06 5.10 15.05
C GLY A 501 0.18 6.51 14.46
N TYR A 502 -0.88 7.33 14.48
CA TYR A 502 -0.80 8.72 14.01
C TYR A 502 0.08 9.60 14.93
N VAL A 503 1.12 10.19 14.35
CA VAL A 503 2.00 11.17 14.98
C VAL A 503 2.16 12.36 14.03
N SER A 504 1.80 13.57 14.49
CA SER A 504 2.03 14.80 13.74
C SER A 504 3.17 15.59 14.37
N ASP A 505 4.22 15.86 13.59
CA ASP A 505 5.37 16.67 14.01
C ASP A 505 5.09 18.19 13.90
N THR A 506 4.05 18.58 13.15
CA THR A 506 3.59 19.97 13.03
C THR A 506 2.65 20.35 14.18
N GLU A 507 1.65 19.52 14.47
CA GLU A 507 0.57 19.84 15.42
C GLU A 507 0.98 19.69 16.90
N THR A 508 2.00 18.87 17.22
CA THR A 508 2.43 18.57 18.61
C THR A 508 3.62 19.41 19.09
N SER A 509 3.69 20.68 18.71
CA SER A 509 4.83 21.56 18.97
C SER A 509 4.43 22.85 19.68
N VAL A 510 5.35 23.45 20.46
CA VAL A 510 5.07 24.71 21.19
C VAL A 510 4.68 25.85 20.25
N VAL A 511 3.97 26.83 20.80
CA VAL A 511 3.64 28.06 20.07
C VAL A 511 4.94 28.76 19.65
N TRP A 512 4.95 29.38 18.47
CA TRP A 512 6.17 29.94 17.87
C TRP A 512 6.88 31.00 18.73
N ASP A 513 6.13 31.77 19.54
CA ASP A 513 6.60 32.90 20.34
C ASP A 513 6.57 32.65 21.86
N ASP A 514 6.13 31.47 22.31
CA ASP A 514 6.07 31.11 23.72
C ASP A 514 6.51 29.66 23.93
N GLU A 515 7.74 29.49 24.42
CA GLU A 515 8.34 28.19 24.70
C GLU A 515 7.74 27.51 25.94
N ALA A 516 7.01 28.25 26.79
CA ALA A 516 6.40 27.72 28.00
C ALA A 516 5.04 27.04 27.75
N THR A 517 4.40 27.31 26.60
CA THR A 517 3.09 26.77 26.26
C THR A 517 3.21 25.55 25.33
N LEU A 518 3.21 24.36 25.92
CA LEU A 518 3.07 23.09 25.20
C LEU A 518 1.67 22.99 24.57
N THR A 519 1.60 22.70 23.28
CA THR A 519 0.32 22.36 22.62
C THR A 519 0.16 20.84 22.60
N ASP A 520 -0.17 20.26 23.75
CA ASP A 520 -0.70 18.89 23.84
C ASP A 520 -2.08 18.96 24.50
N TRP A 521 -3.03 19.58 23.80
CA TRP A 521 -4.37 19.79 24.32
C TRP A 521 -5.30 18.67 23.84
N ASP A 522 -5.83 17.94 24.82
CA ASP A 522 -6.75 16.80 24.76
C ASP A 522 -7.46 16.61 23.41
N ARG A 523 -6.96 15.61 22.66
CA ARG A 523 -7.53 15.07 21.41
C ARG A 523 -8.99 14.59 21.57
N ALA A 524 -9.52 14.52 22.79
CA ALA A 524 -10.87 14.06 23.10
C ALA A 524 -11.99 15.13 22.93
N LYS A 525 -11.65 16.43 22.86
CA LYS A 525 -12.65 17.52 22.76
C LYS A 525 -12.63 18.31 21.46
N SER A 526 -11.75 18.00 20.52
CA SER A 526 -11.69 18.74 19.26
C SER A 526 -12.85 18.35 18.34
N GLN A 527 -13.62 19.33 17.84
CA GLN A 527 -14.57 19.19 16.73
C GLN A 527 -13.97 18.42 15.54
N LYS A 528 -12.64 18.49 15.39
CA LYS A 528 -11.79 17.72 14.48
C LYS A 528 -12.09 16.22 14.51
N MET A 529 -12.38 15.60 15.67
CA MET A 529 -12.66 14.17 15.77
C MET A 529 -14.05 13.78 15.26
N LYS A 530 -15.06 14.66 15.43
CA LYS A 530 -16.43 14.44 14.94
C LYS A 530 -16.54 14.70 13.45
N GLU A 531 -15.97 15.81 12.98
CA GLU A 531 -15.94 16.15 11.55
C GLU A 531 -15.05 15.18 10.74
N GLN A 532 -13.92 14.69 11.29
CA GLN A 532 -13.08 13.69 10.61
C GLN A 532 -13.73 12.30 10.52
N GLN A 533 -14.56 11.91 11.50
CA GLN A 533 -15.30 10.64 11.42
C GLN A 533 -16.43 10.68 10.38
N GLU A 534 -17.06 11.84 10.17
CA GLU A 534 -18.09 12.04 9.14
C GLU A 534 -17.46 12.13 7.73
N LEU A 535 -16.36 12.88 7.57
CA LEU A 535 -15.61 13.00 6.30
C LEU A 535 -14.98 11.69 5.81
N ARG A 536 -14.79 10.70 6.69
CA ARG A 536 -14.35 9.33 6.33
C ARG A 536 -15.33 8.65 5.36
N ARG A 537 -16.59 9.09 5.30
CA ARG A 537 -17.62 8.58 4.38
C ARG A 537 -17.77 9.40 3.10
N GLU A 538 -17.40 10.67 3.10
CA GLU A 538 -17.77 11.63 2.03
C GLU A 538 -16.60 12.08 1.15
N ALA A 539 -15.34 11.95 1.59
CA ALA A 539 -14.16 12.24 0.75
C ALA A 539 -13.85 11.14 -0.29
N GLN A 540 -14.79 10.23 -0.52
CA GLN A 540 -14.89 9.49 -1.78
C GLN A 540 -15.96 10.20 -2.60
N ASN A 541 -15.57 10.94 -3.64
CA ASN A 541 -16.53 11.29 -4.69
C ASN A 541 -17.15 9.97 -5.18
N SER A 542 -18.40 9.69 -4.79
CA SER A 542 -19.18 8.57 -5.30
C SER A 542 -19.53 8.75 -6.77
N ASP A 543 -19.39 9.97 -7.32
CA ASP A 543 -19.94 10.36 -8.61
C ASP A 543 -18.94 10.91 -9.63
N VAL A 544 -17.62 10.86 -9.37
CA VAL A 544 -16.65 10.90 -10.47
C VAL A 544 -16.41 9.46 -10.83
N LEU A 545 -17.07 8.98 -11.90
CA LEU A 545 -16.95 7.64 -12.51
C LEU A 545 -15.96 6.81 -11.72
N GLN A 546 -16.46 6.01 -10.76
CA GLN A 546 -15.67 4.97 -10.11
C GLN A 546 -14.75 4.45 -11.19
N SER A 547 -13.44 4.68 -11.05
CA SER A 547 -12.47 4.20 -12.04
C SER A 547 -12.97 2.83 -12.41
N PRO A 548 -13.23 2.52 -13.70
CA PRO A 548 -13.93 1.27 -13.99
C PRO A 548 -13.17 0.06 -13.41
N LEU A 549 -11.90 0.25 -12.98
CA LEU A 549 -11.04 -0.69 -12.26
C LEU A 549 -11.56 -1.05 -10.84
N ASP A 550 -12.29 -0.15 -10.17
CA ASP A 550 -12.79 -0.34 -8.80
C ASP A 550 -14.24 -0.84 -8.72
N SER A 551 -15.05 -0.61 -9.76
CA SER A 551 -16.49 -0.90 -9.73
C SER A 551 -16.88 -2.28 -10.27
N THR A 552 -16.08 -2.83 -11.19
CA THR A 552 -16.47 -4.02 -11.98
C THR A 552 -15.98 -5.36 -11.43
N ALA A 553 -15.11 -5.38 -10.41
CA ALA A 553 -14.74 -6.61 -9.70
C ALA A 553 -15.92 -7.27 -8.96
N ARG A 554 -17.10 -6.64 -8.94
CA ARG A 554 -18.35 -7.20 -8.42
C ARG A 554 -19.17 -7.97 -9.45
N ASP A 555 -18.97 -7.74 -10.74
CA ASP A 555 -19.85 -8.27 -11.79
C ASP A 555 -19.25 -9.49 -12.51
N GLU A 556 -17.97 -9.83 -12.25
CA GLU A 556 -17.28 -11.01 -12.83
C GLU A 556 -16.83 -12.06 -11.80
N LEU A 557 -17.34 -12.04 -10.56
CA LEU A 557 -17.09 -13.07 -9.53
C LEU A 557 -18.37 -13.57 -8.84
#